data_AF-A0A537K388-F1
#
_entry.id   AF-A0A537K388-F1
#
_cell.length_a   1.000
_cell.length_b   1.000
_cell.length_c   1.000
_cell.angle_alpha   90.00
_cell.angle_beta   90.00
_cell.angle_gamma   90.00
#
_symmetry.space_group_name_H-M   'P 1'
#
loop_
_entity.id
_entity.type
_entity.pdbx_description
1 polymer ?
#
loop_
_entity_poly.entity_id
_entity_poly.type
_entity_poly.pdbx_seq_one_letter_code
_entity_poly.pdbx_strand_id
1 'polypeptide(L)'
;MKKLEPDTPVYVISVAADLIGVHPRTLRIYEERGLLSPVRRRRIRLYSQRDIQRVRLIRFLTEERGLNLAGVRMLLEVQEHYHEELTWVFDEGEGGPAAADGEAHEPLEQERSDKPNKKGGRGR
;
A
#
# COMPACT_ATOMS: atom_id res chain seq x y z
N MET A 1 -13.51 -27.82 9.11
CA MET A 1 -13.73 -26.36 9.25
C MET A 1 -13.11 -25.68 8.03
N LYS A 2 -13.86 -24.85 7.30
CA LYS A 2 -13.34 -24.13 6.13
C LYS A 2 -12.43 -23.00 6.63
N LYS A 3 -11.16 -22.97 6.22
CA LYS A 3 -10.26 -21.84 6.51
C LYS A 3 -10.89 -20.60 5.86
N LEU A 4 -11.06 -19.52 6.62
CA LEU A 4 -11.51 -18.25 6.07
C LEU A 4 -10.28 -17.59 5.43
N GLU A 5 -10.41 -17.18 4.17
CA GLU A 5 -9.37 -16.39 3.51
C GLU A 5 -9.19 -15.06 4.26
N PRO A 6 -7.95 -14.56 4.44
CA PRO A 6 -7.66 -13.38 5.26
C PRO A 6 -8.47 -12.13 4.87
N ASP A 7 -8.81 -12.02 3.59
CA ASP A 7 -9.55 -10.92 2.99
C ASP A 7 -11.08 -11.09 3.04
N THR A 8 -11.57 -12.22 3.54
CA THR A 8 -13.02 -12.45 3.68
C THR A 8 -13.60 -11.51 4.75
N PRO A 9 -14.53 -10.60 4.40
CA PRO A 9 -15.08 -9.65 5.36
C PRO A 9 -16.20 -10.31 6.18
N VAL A 10 -15.91 -10.62 7.44
CA VAL A 10 -16.80 -11.40 8.33
C VAL A 10 -17.11 -10.70 9.66
N TYR A 11 -16.29 -9.73 10.08
CA TYR A 11 -16.44 -9.10 11.39
C TYR A 11 -17.24 -7.81 11.28
N VAL A 12 -18.28 -7.65 12.08
CA VAL A 12 -18.93 -6.35 12.26
C VAL A 12 -18.08 -5.42 13.12
N ILE A 13 -18.32 -4.11 13.07
CA ILE A 13 -17.54 -3.11 13.81
C ILE A 13 -17.35 -3.42 15.30
N SER A 14 -18.40 -3.89 15.99
CA SER A 14 -18.30 -4.23 17.41
C SER A 14 -17.32 -5.37 17.64
N VAL A 15 -17.49 -6.48 16.91
CA VAL A 15 -16.60 -7.64 16.98
C VAL A 15 -15.17 -7.28 16.61
N ALA A 16 -14.97 -6.50 15.54
CA ALA A 16 -13.64 -6.03 15.15
C ALA A 16 -12.98 -5.19 16.26
N ALA A 17 -13.73 -4.26 16.85
CA ALA A 17 -13.26 -3.41 17.95
C ALA A 17 -12.85 -4.24 19.17
N ASP A 18 -13.65 -5.24 19.55
CA ASP A 18 -13.38 -6.14 20.66
C ASP A 18 -12.12 -7.01 20.40
N LEU A 19 -11.96 -7.54 19.18
CA LEU A 19 -10.79 -8.36 18.79
C LEU A 19 -9.46 -7.59 18.82
N ILE A 20 -9.52 -6.28 18.66
CA ILE A 20 -8.34 -5.39 18.63
C ILE A 20 -8.13 -4.73 20.01
N GLY A 21 -9.18 -4.64 20.82
CA GLY A 21 -9.17 -3.93 22.10
C GLY A 21 -9.23 -2.40 21.92
N VAL A 22 -9.99 -1.92 20.93
CA VAL A 22 -10.16 -0.47 20.67
C VAL A 22 -11.62 -0.07 20.75
N HIS A 23 -11.88 1.23 20.92
CA HIS A 23 -13.25 1.74 20.83
C HIS A 23 -13.75 1.73 19.37
N PRO A 24 -15.02 1.38 19.08
CA PRO A 24 -15.56 1.40 17.71
C PRO A 24 -15.44 2.75 17.00
N ARG A 25 -15.38 3.85 17.76
CA ARG A 25 -15.11 5.20 17.23
C ARG A 25 -13.72 5.31 16.59
N THR A 26 -12.72 4.63 17.14
CA THR A 26 -11.35 4.63 16.60
C THR A 26 -11.32 4.02 15.21
N LEU A 27 -12.03 2.90 14.99
CA LEU A 27 -12.15 2.29 13.67
C LEU A 27 -12.81 3.23 12.64
N ARG A 28 -13.83 3.99 13.05
CA ARG A 28 -14.48 5.00 12.20
C ARG A 28 -13.52 6.13 11.82
N ILE A 29 -12.73 6.60 12.78
CA ILE A 29 -11.70 7.61 12.51
C ILE A 29 -10.68 7.07 11.51
N TYR A 30 -10.26 5.82 11.64
CA TYR A 30 -9.31 5.22 10.69
C TYR A 30 -9.91 5.08 9.28
N GLU A 31 -11.18 4.70 9.17
CA GLU A 31 -11.91 4.73 7.88
C GLU A 31 -11.98 6.15 7.29
N GLU A 32 -12.39 7.14 8.08
CA GLU A 32 -12.49 8.54 7.66
C GLU A 32 -11.14 9.11 7.19
N ARG A 33 -10.04 8.61 7.74
CA ARG A 33 -8.67 9.00 7.36
C ARG A 33 -8.09 8.19 6.21
N GLY A 34 -8.87 7.29 5.61
CA GLY A 34 -8.44 6.43 4.49
C GLY A 34 -7.48 5.32 4.89
N LEU A 35 -7.32 5.02 6.19
CA LEU A 35 -6.42 3.99 6.68
C LEU A 35 -7.01 2.58 6.57
N LEU A 36 -8.34 2.48 6.47
CA LEU A 36 -9.10 1.24 6.33
C LEU A 36 -10.16 1.41 5.26
N SER A 37 -10.45 0.34 4.52
CA SER A 37 -11.53 0.30 3.52
C SER A 37 -12.38 -0.96 3.69
N PRO A 38 -13.16 -1.08 4.79
CA PRO A 38 -13.96 -2.25 5.05
C PRO A 38 -15.10 -2.38 4.04
N VAL A 39 -15.43 -3.62 3.68
CA VAL A 39 -16.49 -3.91 2.72
C VAL A 39 -17.85 -3.54 3.31
N ARG A 40 -18.65 -2.77 2.57
CA ARG A 40 -20.04 -2.49 2.96
C ARG A 40 -20.98 -3.48 2.28
N ARG A 41 -21.69 -4.28 3.09
CA ARG A 41 -22.81 -5.11 2.63
C ARG A 41 -24.12 -4.49 3.11
N ARG A 42 -24.92 -3.98 2.16
CA ARG A 42 -26.11 -3.16 2.42
C ARG A 42 -25.77 -1.93 3.27
N ARG A 43 -26.05 -1.97 4.57
CA ARG A 43 -25.79 -0.87 5.53
C ARG A 43 -24.74 -1.24 6.59
N ILE A 44 -24.22 -2.47 6.55
CA ILE A 44 -23.30 -3.00 7.55
C ILE A 44 -21.89 -2.97 6.99
N ARG A 45 -20.96 -2.47 7.81
CA ARG A 45 -19.52 -2.52 7.53
C ARG A 45 -18.97 -3.84 8.04
N LEU A 46 -18.26 -4.55 7.18
CA LEU A 46 -17.64 -5.82 7.48
C LEU A 46 -16.13 -5.70 7.30
N TYR A 47 -15.40 -6.08 8.34
CA TYR A 47 -13.95 -6.12 8.39
C TYR A 47 -13.50 -7.54 8.14
N SER A 48 -12.41 -7.66 7.40
CA SER A 48 -11.67 -8.87 7.15
C SER A 48 -10.63 -9.11 8.24
N GLN A 49 -10.00 -10.29 8.24
CA GLN A 49 -8.85 -10.53 9.12
C GLN A 49 -7.66 -9.63 8.75
N ARG A 50 -7.49 -9.28 7.48
CA ARG A 50 -6.47 -8.31 7.04
C ARG A 50 -6.71 -6.93 7.65
N ASP A 51 -7.95 -6.47 7.71
CA ASP A 51 -8.29 -5.21 8.38
C ASP A 51 -7.88 -5.22 9.85
N ILE A 52 -8.13 -6.33 10.56
CA ILE A 52 -7.72 -6.49 11.96
C ILE A 52 -6.20 -6.33 12.11
N GLN A 53 -5.43 -6.98 11.24
CA GLN A 53 -3.97 -6.87 11.24
C GLN A 53 -3.49 -5.46 10.91
N ARG A 54 -4.12 -4.81 9.93
CA ARG A 54 -3.82 -3.42 9.55
C ARG A 54 -4.04 -2.46 10.72
N VAL A 55 -5.12 -2.63 11.49
CA VAL A 55 -5.34 -1.81 12.69
C VAL A 55 -4.29 -2.04 13.77
N ARG A 56 -3.86 -3.29 13.99
CA ARG A 56 -2.76 -3.59 14.92
C ARG A 56 -1.46 -2.92 14.52
N LEU A 57 -1.15 -2.91 13.23
CA LEU A 57 0.01 -2.20 12.69
C LEU A 57 -0.12 -0.68 12.88
N ILE A 58 -1.28 -0.10 12.58
CA ILE A 58 -1.53 1.33 12.80
C ILE A 58 -1.26 1.68 14.27
N ARG A 59 -1.78 0.89 15.21
CA ARG A 59 -1.55 1.10 16.65
C ARG A 59 -0.08 1.05 17.03
N PHE A 60 0.63 0.01 16.58
CA PHE A 60 2.08 -0.11 16.80
C PHE A 60 2.83 1.14 16.30
N LEU A 61 2.52 1.60 15.10
CA LEU A 61 3.15 2.79 14.52
C LEU A 61 2.82 4.08 15.28
N THR A 62 1.58 4.23 15.76
CA THR A 62 1.19 5.44 16.49
C THR A 62 1.68 5.44 17.95
N GLU A 63 1.62 4.30 18.62
CA GLU A 63 1.88 4.19 20.06
C GLU A 63 3.36 3.94 20.36
N GLU A 64 4.01 3.06 19.59
CA GLU A 64 5.40 2.67 19.85
C GLU A 64 6.40 3.46 19.00
N ARG A 65 6.01 3.90 17.80
CA ARG A 65 6.88 4.67 16.88
C ARG A 65 6.58 6.15 16.85
N GLY A 66 5.52 6.60 17.53
CA GLY A 66 5.16 8.02 17.63
C GLY A 66 4.72 8.66 16.30
N LEU A 67 4.36 7.86 15.29
CA LEU A 67 3.86 8.39 14.03
C LEU A 67 2.44 8.93 14.22
N ASN A 68 2.12 10.04 13.54
CA ASN A 68 0.74 10.48 13.44
C ASN A 68 0.01 9.71 12.31
N LEU A 69 -1.32 9.81 12.28
CA LEU A 69 -2.14 9.09 11.29
C LEU A 69 -1.84 9.47 9.82
N ALA A 70 -1.36 10.69 9.56
CA ALA A 70 -0.96 11.08 8.21
C ALA A 70 0.34 10.39 7.78
N GLY A 71 1.32 10.30 8.70
CA GLY A 71 2.57 9.57 8.48
C GLY A 71 2.33 8.06 8.34
N VAL A 72 1.42 7.49 9.15
CA VAL A 72 1.02 6.09 8.99
C VAL A 72 0.38 5.83 7.62
N ARG A 73 -0.52 6.72 7.16
CA ARG A 73 -1.12 6.59 5.83
C ARG A 73 -0.05 6.59 4.74
N MET A 74 0.86 7.56 4.76
CA MET A 74 1.95 7.66 3.77
C MET A 74 2.83 6.41 3.78
N LEU A 75 3.16 5.88 4.96
CA LEU A 75 3.93 4.65 5.07
C LEU A 75 3.21 3.45 4.47
N LEU A 76 1.90 3.33 4.70
CA LEU A 76 1.09 2.25 4.14
C LEU A 76 0.94 2.37 2.61
N GLU A 77 0.79 3.59 2.08
CA GLU A 77 0.76 3.85 0.63
C GLU A 77 2.08 3.44 -0.02
N VAL A 78 3.21 3.82 0.58
CA VAL A 78 4.55 3.44 0.11
C VAL A 78 4.74 1.92 0.14
N GLN A 79 4.29 1.26 1.21
CA GLN A 79 4.38 -0.20 1.32
C GLN A 79 3.55 -0.92 0.25
N GLU A 80 2.36 -0.41 -0.07
CA GLU A 80 1.50 -0.97 -1.12
C GLU A 80 2.15 -0.83 -2.50
N HIS A 81 2.68 0.36 -2.82
CA HIS A 81 3.32 0.62 -4.12
C HIS A 81 4.51 -0.29 -4.38
N TYR A 82 5.40 -0.45 -3.38
CA TYR A 82 6.54 -1.37 -3.51
C TYR A 82 6.13 -2.84 -3.47
N HIS A 83 5.00 -3.20 -2.85
CA HIS A 83 4.52 -4.57 -2.88
C HIS A 83 4.06 -4.96 -4.29
N GLU A 84 3.33 -4.08 -4.98
CA GLU A 84 2.93 -4.30 -6.38
C GLU A 84 4.16 -4.42 -7.29
N GLU A 85 5.15 -3.54 -7.13
CA GLU A 85 6.37 -3.53 -7.91
C GLU A 85 7.24 -4.78 -7.63
N LEU A 86 7.49 -5.11 -6.36
CA LEU A 86 8.35 -6.26 -6.03
C LEU A 86 7.69 -7.60 -6.36
N THR A 87 6.36 -7.72 -6.28
CA THR A 87 5.66 -8.95 -6.69
C THR A 87 5.95 -9.28 -8.15
N TRP A 88 5.99 -8.27 -9.03
CA TRP A 88 6.36 -8.45 -10.44
C TRP A 88 7.82 -8.93 -10.61
N VAL A 89 8.77 -8.39 -9.84
CA VAL A 89 10.19 -8.73 -9.94
C VAL A 89 10.47 -10.17 -9.50
N PHE A 90 9.75 -10.67 -8.50
CA PHE A 90 9.99 -12.01 -7.94
C PHE A 90 9.14 -13.11 -8.57
N ASP A 91 8.14 -12.78 -9.38
CA ASP A 91 7.23 -13.73 -10.03
C ASP A 91 7.57 -13.97 -11.52
N GLU A 92 8.87 -14.16 -11.84
CA GLU A 92 9.35 -14.57 -13.18
C GLU A 92 8.96 -16.03 -13.54
N GLY A 93 7.80 -16.50 -13.08
CA GLY A 93 7.43 -17.91 -13.05
C GLY A 93 6.12 -18.29 -13.74
N GLU A 94 5.08 -17.44 -13.78
CA GLU A 94 3.81 -17.79 -14.44
C GLU A 94 2.91 -16.55 -14.64
N GLY A 95 2.87 -15.99 -15.86
CA GLY A 95 1.74 -15.16 -16.35
C GLY A 95 1.52 -13.82 -15.66
N GLY A 96 2.25 -12.78 -16.10
CA GLY A 96 2.10 -11.41 -15.62
C GLY A 96 0.70 -10.78 -15.84
N PRO A 97 0.47 -9.57 -15.31
CA PRO A 97 -0.85 -8.93 -15.28
C PRO A 97 -1.34 -8.61 -16.70
N ALA A 98 -2.15 -9.53 -17.25
CA ALA A 98 -3.12 -9.20 -18.27
C ALA A 98 -4.24 -8.40 -17.61
N ALA A 99 -4.38 -7.13 -18.02
CA ALA A 99 -5.44 -6.16 -17.71
C ALA A 99 -5.22 -5.24 -16.50
N ALA A 100 -4.55 -4.11 -16.75
CA ALA A 100 -5.02 -2.78 -16.34
C ALA A 100 -4.26 -1.71 -17.16
N ASP A 101 -4.85 -1.36 -18.30
CA ASP A 101 -4.91 -0.04 -18.94
C ASP A 101 -3.66 0.85 -18.91
N GLY A 102 -3.14 1.11 -20.11
CA GLY A 102 -1.86 1.77 -20.35
C GLY A 102 -1.75 3.20 -19.84
N GLU A 103 -0.71 3.43 -19.05
CA GLU A 103 0.12 4.62 -19.15
C GLU A 103 1.56 4.15 -19.38
N ALA A 104 2.08 4.46 -20.58
CA ALA A 104 3.45 4.17 -20.95
C ALA A 104 4.39 5.03 -20.10
N HIS A 105 5.11 4.42 -19.17
CA HIS A 105 6.31 5.05 -18.61
C HIS A 105 7.42 4.98 -19.66
N GLU A 106 7.74 6.14 -20.26
CA GLU A 106 8.92 6.30 -21.12
C GLU A 106 10.20 5.93 -20.32
N PRO A 107 11.13 5.14 -20.90
CA PRO A 107 12.40 4.86 -20.26
C PRO A 107 13.30 6.11 -20.28
N LEU A 108 13.81 6.51 -19.12
CA LEU A 108 14.91 7.48 -19.01
C LEU A 108 16.20 6.80 -19.49
N GLU A 109 16.59 7.04 -20.74
CA GLU A 109 17.94 6.74 -21.21
C GLU A 109 18.96 7.64 -20.49
N GLN A 110 19.66 7.07 -19.50
CA GLN A 110 20.94 7.58 -19.01
C GLN A 110 22.04 6.58 -19.36
N GLU A 111 22.73 6.81 -20.47
CA GLU A 111 24.10 6.35 -20.74
C GLU A 111 24.69 7.31 -21.78
N ARG A 112 25.91 7.83 -21.76
CA ARG A 112 27.09 7.72 -20.91
C ARG A 112 27.93 8.96 -21.22
N SER A 113 28.70 9.37 -20.22
CA SER A 113 29.84 10.26 -20.38
C SER A 113 30.82 9.74 -21.43
N ASP A 114 31.30 10.60 -22.33
CA ASP A 114 32.69 10.56 -22.81
C ASP A 114 33.13 11.93 -23.34
N LYS A 115 33.97 12.61 -22.55
CA LYS A 115 34.97 13.58 -23.06
C LYS A 115 36.21 12.76 -23.48
N PRO A 116 37.27 13.31 -24.13
CA PRO A 116 37.49 14.60 -24.82
C PRO A 116 38.13 14.43 -26.23
N ASN A 117 38.38 15.50 -26.99
CA ASN A 117 39.74 15.98 -27.35
C ASN A 117 39.75 17.19 -28.33
N LYS A 118 40.80 17.99 -28.16
CA LYS A 118 41.26 19.21 -28.83
C LYS A 118 41.47 19.09 -30.36
N LYS A 119 41.25 20.19 -31.10
CA LYS A 119 42.27 21.08 -31.72
C LYS A 119 41.73 21.83 -32.94
N GLY A 120 42.09 23.12 -33.03
CA GLY A 120 42.19 23.92 -34.26
C GLY A 120 40.87 24.51 -34.75
N GLY A 121 40.76 25.75 -35.22
CA GLY A 121 41.72 26.79 -35.51
C GLY A 121 41.06 27.84 -36.44
N ARG A 122 41.39 29.11 -36.20
CA ARG A 122 41.45 30.28 -37.13
C ARG A 122 40.25 30.68 -38.01
N GLY A 123 39.94 31.98 -37.93
CA GLY A 123 39.53 32.86 -39.03
C GLY A 123 38.01 33.04 -39.17
N ARG A 124 37.47 34.23 -39.42
CA ARG A 124 38.02 35.54 -39.83
C ARG A 124 37.27 36.65 -39.11
#